data_AF-A0A4R7JK58-F1
#
_entry.id   AF-A0A4R7JK58-F1
#
_cell.length_a   1.000
_cell.length_b   1.000
_cell.length_c   1.000
_cell.angle_alpha   90.00
_cell.angle_beta   90.00
_cell.angle_gamma   90.00
#
_symmetry.space_group_name_H-M   'P 1'
#
loop_
_entity.id
_entity.type
_entity.pdbx_description
1 polymer ?
#
loop_
_entity_poly.entity_id
_entity_poly.type
_entity_poly.pdbx_seq_one_letter_code
_entity_poly.pdbx_strand_id
1 'polypeptide(L)'
;MRSQYVPDLARFAAVCESNYHRLRHLERLAVSRDADVVFELHDGQRHLGQVQLARLESARYTETWFLEQLGNSGRFLNNPRMTVRAYHDAGMLEVMSCFRHGRVRAVNPYPNARMHLPDEKLQVNLFLAEWLDFCLKFGQAADLDTVWSLES
;
A
#
# COMPACT_ATOMS: atom_id res chain seq x y z
N MET A 1 15.17 33.71 -6.29
CA MET A 1 15.59 32.36 -5.86
C MET A 1 14.35 31.53 -5.59
N ARG A 2 14.21 30.36 -6.20
CA ARG A 2 13.07 29.46 -5.94
C ARG A 2 13.35 28.77 -4.60
N SER A 3 12.43 28.92 -3.64
CA SER A 3 12.53 28.27 -2.32
C SER A 3 12.76 26.77 -2.51
N GLN A 4 13.83 26.24 -1.91
CA GLN A 4 14.05 24.80 -1.86
C GLN A 4 12.91 24.16 -1.06
N TYR A 5 12.35 23.06 -1.55
CA TYR A 5 11.31 22.32 -0.82
C TYR A 5 11.90 21.80 0.50
N VAL A 6 11.22 22.10 1.60
CA VAL A 6 11.53 21.60 2.93
C VAL A 6 10.43 20.61 3.32
N PRO A 7 10.74 19.32 3.52
CA PRO A 7 9.75 18.33 3.92
C PRO A 7 9.16 18.63 5.30
N ASP A 8 7.84 18.51 5.40
CA ASP A 8 7.15 18.46 6.69
C ASP A 8 7.26 17.04 7.27
N LEU A 9 8.28 16.84 8.11
CA LEU A 9 8.56 15.55 8.73
C LEU A 9 7.47 15.12 9.71
N ALA A 10 6.81 16.07 10.39
CA ALA A 10 5.76 15.77 11.34
C ALA A 10 4.52 15.23 10.60
N ARG A 11 4.12 15.89 9.51
CA ARG A 11 3.06 15.40 8.65
C ARG A 11 3.40 14.04 8.04
N PHE A 12 4.63 13.86 7.56
CA PHE A 12 5.05 12.58 7.00
C PHE A 12 4.98 11.45 8.04
N ALA A 13 5.52 11.68 9.24
CA ALA A 13 5.46 10.72 10.34
C ALA A 13 4.01 10.33 10.70
N ALA A 14 3.11 11.31 10.80
CA ALA A 14 1.70 11.06 11.11
C ALA A 14 1.00 10.19 10.04
N VAL A 15 1.31 10.41 8.76
CA VAL A 15 0.80 9.56 7.67
C VAL A 15 1.33 8.12 7.80
N CYS A 16 2.63 7.96 8.04
CA CYS A 16 3.24 6.64 8.19
C CYS A 16 2.69 5.87 9.40
N GLU A 17 2.48 6.54 10.53
CA GLU A 17 1.87 5.95 11.73
C GLU A 17 0.43 5.50 11.47
N SER A 18 -0.36 6.37 10.83
CA SER A 18 -1.74 6.04 10.47
C SER A 18 -1.81 4.85 9.49
N ASN A 19 -0.90 4.79 8.53
CA ASN A 19 -0.78 3.68 7.58
C ASN A 19 -0.41 2.37 8.28
N TYR A 20 0.49 2.42 9.26
CA TYR A 20 0.85 1.24 10.05
C TYR A 20 -0.37 0.64 10.74
N HIS A 21 -1.16 1.47 11.44
CA HIS A 21 -2.35 0.98 12.12
C HIS A 21 -3.41 0.41 11.16
N ARG A 22 -3.57 1.00 9.96
CA ARG A 22 -4.46 0.46 8.92
C ARG A 22 -4.00 -0.91 8.41
N LEU A 23 -2.71 -1.07 8.11
CA LEU A 23 -2.16 -2.36 7.70
C LEU A 23 -2.33 -3.41 8.79
N ARG A 24 -1.99 -3.07 10.05
CA ARG A 24 -2.19 -3.98 11.19
C ARG A 24 -3.67 -4.36 11.38
N HIS A 25 -4.60 -3.48 10.99
CA HIS A 25 -6.03 -3.77 11.04
C HIS A 25 -6.43 -4.77 9.96
N LEU A 26 -6.01 -4.56 8.71
CA LEU A 26 -6.21 -5.54 7.64
C LEU A 26 -5.64 -6.91 8.01
N GLU A 27 -4.42 -6.97 8.54
CA GLU A 27 -3.82 -8.24 9.01
C GLU A 27 -4.63 -8.94 10.09
N ARG A 28 -5.38 -8.22 10.94
CA ARG A 28 -6.27 -8.83 11.94
C ARG A 28 -7.56 -9.38 11.33
N LEU A 29 -7.99 -8.83 10.20
CA LEU A 29 -9.13 -9.31 9.43
C LEU A 29 -8.78 -10.53 8.56
N ALA A 30 -7.49 -10.72 8.28
CA ALA A 30 -6.99 -11.87 7.57
C ALA A 30 -7.24 -13.18 8.35
N VAL A 31 -7.71 -14.21 7.65
CA VAL A 31 -7.97 -15.54 8.22
C VAL A 31 -6.66 -16.24 8.63
N SER A 32 -5.58 -16.01 7.89
CA SER A 32 -4.24 -16.55 8.17
C SER A 32 -3.23 -15.42 8.35
N ARG A 33 -2.36 -15.54 9.37
CA ARG A 33 -1.31 -14.56 9.67
C ARG A 33 0.03 -14.83 8.96
N ASP A 34 0.20 -16.05 8.45
CA ASP A 34 1.46 -16.55 7.88
C ASP A 34 1.38 -16.83 6.38
N ALA A 35 0.25 -16.51 5.73
CA ALA A 35 0.06 -16.66 4.30
C ALA A 35 -0.17 -15.30 3.63
N ASP A 36 0.05 -15.26 2.31
CA ASP A 36 -0.46 -14.19 1.47
C ASP A 36 -1.96 -14.04 1.69
N VAL A 37 -2.41 -12.81 1.90
CA VAL A 37 -3.81 -12.49 2.19
C VAL A 37 -4.42 -11.84 0.97
N VAL A 38 -5.56 -12.35 0.53
CA VAL A 38 -6.35 -11.73 -0.52
C VAL A 38 -7.64 -11.19 0.09
N PHE A 39 -7.90 -9.91 -0.16
CA PHE A 39 -9.16 -9.25 0.17
C PHE A 39 -9.97 -9.07 -1.10
N GLU A 40 -11.19 -9.58 -1.09
CA GLU A 40 -12.20 -9.26 -2.10
C GLU A 40 -12.81 -7.91 -1.76
N LEU A 41 -12.89 -7.02 -2.74
CA LEU A 41 -13.41 -5.67 -2.54
C LEU A 41 -14.83 -5.59 -3.10
N HIS A 42 -15.80 -5.30 -2.23
CA HIS A 42 -17.22 -5.22 -2.59
C HIS A 42 -17.87 -3.94 -2.07
N ASP A 43 -18.69 -3.32 -2.91
CA ASP A 43 -19.65 -2.28 -2.51
C ASP A 43 -21.07 -2.79 -2.78
N GLY A 44 -21.69 -3.36 -1.75
CA GLY A 44 -22.92 -4.14 -1.90
C GLY A 44 -22.70 -5.36 -2.79
N GLN A 45 -23.43 -5.45 -3.91
CA GLN A 45 -23.30 -6.54 -4.89
C GLN A 45 -22.24 -6.25 -5.97
N ARG A 46 -21.66 -5.05 -5.99
CA ARG A 46 -20.68 -4.66 -6.98
C ARG A 46 -19.30 -5.16 -6.58
N HIS A 47 -18.68 -5.98 -7.42
CA HIS A 47 -17.27 -6.35 -7.31
C HIS A 47 -16.39 -5.18 -7.78
N LEU A 48 -15.46 -4.76 -6.93
CA LEU A 48 -14.53 -3.66 -7.19
C LEU A 48 -13.13 -4.16 -7.58
N GLY A 49 -12.84 -5.43 -7.30
CA GLY A 49 -11.57 -6.10 -7.56
C GLY A 49 -11.08 -6.84 -6.33
N GLN A 50 -9.82 -7.26 -6.38
CA GLN A 50 -9.14 -7.93 -5.28
C GLN A 50 -7.89 -7.14 -4.89
N VAL A 51 -7.45 -7.26 -3.64
CA VAL A 51 -6.15 -6.75 -3.21
C VAL A 51 -5.39 -7.87 -2.50
N GLN A 52 -4.19 -8.16 -3.02
CA GLN A 52 -3.26 -9.10 -2.42
C GLN A 52 -2.27 -8.36 -1.53
N LEU A 53 -2.07 -8.87 -0.32
CA LEU A 53 -1.02 -8.50 0.62
C LEU A 53 -0.09 -9.71 0.79
N ALA A 54 1.15 -9.58 0.33
CA ALA A 54 2.18 -10.60 0.46
C ALA A 54 3.32 -10.11 1.34
N ARG A 55 3.75 -10.92 2.31
CA ARG A 55 4.91 -10.59 3.17
C ARG A 55 6.18 -11.05 2.45
N LEU A 56 7.02 -10.11 2.04
CA LEU A 56 8.27 -10.40 1.32
C LEU A 56 9.42 -10.75 2.27
N GLU A 57 9.52 -10.03 3.39
CA GLU A 57 10.59 -10.21 4.38
C GLU A 57 10.03 -9.97 5.77
N SER A 58 10.51 -10.75 6.75
CA SER A 58 10.21 -10.53 8.17
C SER A 58 11.50 -10.58 8.98
N ALA A 59 11.72 -9.54 9.79
CA ALA A 59 12.78 -9.43 10.76
C ALA A 59 12.21 -8.92 12.09
N ARG A 60 12.99 -9.00 13.17
CA ARG A 60 12.52 -8.72 14.55
C ARG A 60 11.77 -7.39 14.71
N TYR A 61 12.18 -6.35 14.01
CA TYR A 61 11.61 -5.00 14.14
C TYR A 61 11.09 -4.42 12.81
N THR A 62 11.21 -5.18 11.71
CA THR A 62 10.82 -4.69 10.40
C THR A 62 10.22 -5.78 9.54
N GLU A 63 9.17 -5.44 8.79
CA GLU A 63 8.59 -6.30 7.77
C GLU A 63 8.52 -5.55 6.44
N THR A 64 8.79 -6.25 5.35
CA THR A 64 8.57 -5.75 4.00
C THR A 64 7.34 -6.43 3.41
N TRP A 65 6.39 -5.65 2.92
CA TRP A 65 5.15 -6.13 2.34
C TRP A 65 5.03 -5.69 0.88
N PHE A 66 4.40 -6.51 0.07
CA PHE A 66 3.96 -6.21 -1.28
C PHE A 66 2.44 -6.14 -1.31
N LEU A 67 1.92 -5.04 -1.83
CA LEU A 67 0.51 -4.81 -2.05
C LEU A 67 0.25 -4.70 -3.54
N GLU A 68 -0.74 -5.41 -4.05
CA GLU A 68 -1.15 -5.33 -5.45
C GLU A 68 -2.68 -5.44 -5.58
N GLN A 69 -3.26 -4.56 -6.41
CA GLN A 69 -4.66 -4.73 -6.81
C GLN A 69 -4.74 -5.74 -7.96
N LEU A 70 -5.50 -6.81 -7.78
CA LEU A 70 -5.78 -7.80 -8.80
C LEU A 70 -7.15 -7.49 -9.41
N GLY A 71 -7.21 -7.44 -10.75
CA GLY A 71 -8.45 -7.27 -11.52
C GLY A 71 -9.31 -6.07 -11.09
N ASN A 72 -8.99 -4.86 -11.57
CA ASN A 72 -9.90 -3.72 -11.38
C ASN A 72 -11.14 -3.83 -12.29
N SER A 73 -12.32 -3.49 -11.76
CA SER A 73 -13.59 -3.47 -12.50
C SER A 73 -13.62 -2.46 -13.68
N GLY A 74 -12.63 -1.57 -13.79
CA GLY A 74 -12.48 -0.62 -14.90
C GLY A 74 -11.37 -0.98 -15.89
N ARG A 75 -11.73 -1.16 -17.18
CA ARG A 75 -10.81 -1.52 -18.30
C ARG A 75 -9.63 -0.57 -18.53
N PHE A 76 -9.63 0.61 -17.92
CA PHE A 76 -8.61 1.65 -18.10
C PHE A 76 -7.89 2.04 -16.80
N LEU A 77 -8.21 1.38 -15.68
CA LEU A 77 -7.56 1.64 -14.41
C LEU A 77 -6.32 0.75 -14.30
N ASN A 78 -5.16 1.38 -14.07
CA ASN A 78 -3.96 0.63 -13.73
C ASN A 78 -4.15 -0.02 -12.37
N ASN A 79 -3.70 -1.27 -12.23
CA ASN A 79 -3.61 -1.94 -10.95
C ASN A 79 -2.45 -1.34 -10.14
N PRO A 80 -2.71 -0.62 -9.03
CA PRO A 80 -1.63 -0.15 -8.17
C PRO A 80 -0.89 -1.35 -7.59
N ARG A 81 0.43 -1.20 -7.50
CA ARG A 81 1.31 -2.10 -6.75
C ARG A 81 2.35 -1.30 -5.99
N MET A 82 2.63 -1.70 -4.76
CA MET A 82 3.56 -1.01 -3.87
C MET A 82 4.34 -2.01 -3.03
N THR A 83 5.63 -1.73 -2.83
CA THR A 83 6.38 -2.37 -1.75
C THR A 83 6.46 -1.39 -0.59
N VAL A 84 6.04 -1.82 0.59
CA VAL A 84 5.99 -1.01 1.80
C VAL A 84 6.84 -1.66 2.89
N ARG A 85 7.36 -0.85 3.81
CA ARG A 85 8.12 -1.33 4.96
C ARG A 85 7.48 -0.87 6.25
N ALA A 86 7.14 -1.84 7.09
CA ALA A 86 6.67 -1.64 8.45
C ALA A 86 7.88 -1.61 9.39
N TYR A 87 7.92 -0.62 10.28
CA TYR A 87 8.87 -0.49 11.38
C TYR A 87 8.08 -0.63 12.68
N HIS A 88 8.23 -1.76 13.37
CA HIS A 88 7.39 -2.10 14.52
C HIS A 88 7.74 -1.32 15.78
N ASP A 89 9.00 -0.97 15.94
CA ASP A 89 9.52 -0.16 17.04
C ASP A 89 9.06 1.31 16.94
N ALA A 90 9.00 1.84 15.72
CA ALA A 90 8.51 3.19 15.43
C ALA A 90 6.99 3.25 15.18
N GLY A 91 6.32 2.12 15.00
CA GLY A 91 4.91 2.06 14.62
C GLY A 91 4.62 2.73 13.28
N MET A 92 5.52 2.63 12.31
CA MET A 92 5.45 3.35 11.02
C MET A 92 5.36 2.40 9.83
N LEU A 93 4.62 2.80 8.80
CA LEU A 93 4.56 2.12 7.52
C LEU A 93 4.86 3.12 6.40
N GLU A 94 5.94 2.89 5.66
CA GLU A 94 6.29 3.74 4.52
C GLU A 94 6.33 2.98 3.20
N VAL A 95 6.00 3.68 2.11
CA VAL A 95 6.17 3.16 0.75
C VAL A 95 7.64 3.23 0.33
N MET A 96 8.21 2.08 -0.02
CA MET A 96 9.58 1.94 -0.52
C MET A 96 9.65 2.11 -2.04
N SER A 97 8.70 1.54 -2.78
CA SER A 97 8.56 1.62 -4.24
C SER A 97 7.09 1.57 -4.64
N CYS A 98 6.77 2.15 -5.81
CA CYS A 98 5.42 2.11 -6.36
C CYS A 98 5.42 1.89 -7.88
N PHE A 99 4.48 1.08 -8.36
CA PHE A 99 4.27 0.77 -9.77
C PHE A 99 5.56 0.31 -10.48
N ARG A 100 5.89 0.90 -11.64
CA ARG A 100 7.13 0.64 -12.41
C ARG A 100 8.33 1.45 -11.92
N HIS A 101 8.20 2.19 -10.83
CA HIS A 101 9.26 3.03 -10.30
C HIS A 101 10.02 2.29 -9.20
N GLY A 102 11.35 2.45 -9.21
CA GLY A 102 12.22 1.94 -8.16
C GLY A 102 12.03 2.69 -6.84
N ARG A 103 13.07 2.66 -5.99
CA ARG A 103 13.02 3.28 -4.66
C ARG A 103 12.56 4.74 -4.69
N VAL A 104 11.50 5.07 -3.95
CA VAL A 104 10.98 6.44 -3.79
C VAL A 104 11.94 7.24 -2.91
N ARG A 105 12.41 8.39 -3.42
CA ARG A 105 13.34 9.27 -2.69
C ARG A 105 12.59 10.18 -1.74
N ALA A 106 13.18 10.49 -0.59
CA ALA A 106 12.60 11.41 0.40
C ALA A 106 12.33 12.80 -0.17
N VAL A 107 13.26 13.31 -0.99
CA VAL A 107 13.12 14.57 -1.74
C VAL A 107 13.72 14.38 -3.13
N ASN A 108 13.01 14.82 -4.16
CA ASN A 108 13.55 14.86 -5.52
C ASN A 108 14.02 16.28 -5.87
N PRO A 109 15.20 16.44 -6.52
CA PRO A 109 15.55 17.71 -7.14
C PRO A 109 14.57 17.99 -8.27
N TYR A 110 14.15 19.24 -8.44
CA TYR A 110 13.23 19.61 -9.53
C TYR A 110 13.74 20.84 -10.30
N PRO A 111 13.75 20.80 -11.64
CA PRO A 111 13.34 19.67 -12.50
C PRO A 111 14.35 18.50 -12.46
N ASN A 112 13.89 17.29 -12.80
CA ASN A 112 14.75 16.12 -13.02
C ASN A 112 14.29 15.35 -14.27
N ALA A 113 15.17 14.51 -14.84
CA ALA A 113 14.90 13.79 -16.09
C ALA A 113 13.69 12.84 -16.05
N ARG A 114 13.23 12.47 -14.85
CA ARG A 114 12.06 11.61 -14.63
C ARG A 114 10.81 12.39 -14.23
N MET A 115 10.91 13.72 -14.15
CA MET A 115 9.82 14.64 -13.76
C MET A 115 9.19 14.35 -12.39
N HIS A 116 9.95 13.71 -11.49
CA HIS A 116 9.51 13.43 -10.13
C HIS A 116 9.36 14.72 -9.33
N LEU A 117 8.25 14.89 -8.61
CA LEU A 117 8.01 16.08 -7.79
C LEU A 117 8.84 16.06 -6.49
N PRO A 118 9.20 17.23 -5.93
CA PRO A 118 9.96 17.30 -4.68
C PRO A 118 9.33 16.55 -3.50
N ASP A 119 8.00 16.56 -3.40
CA ASP A 119 7.19 16.01 -2.30
C ASP A 119 6.58 14.63 -2.60
N GLU A 120 7.02 13.97 -3.68
CA GLU A 120 6.43 12.71 -4.16
C GLU A 120 6.40 11.60 -3.11
N LYS A 121 7.40 11.54 -2.20
CA LYS A 121 7.38 10.58 -1.07
C LYS A 121 6.14 10.74 -0.20
N LEU A 122 5.76 11.98 0.12
CA LEU A 122 4.56 12.26 0.91
C LEU A 122 3.31 11.89 0.11
N GLN A 123 3.24 12.29 -1.16
CA GLN A 123 2.09 11.98 -2.03
C GLN A 123 1.84 10.47 -2.16
N VAL A 124 2.90 9.68 -2.36
CA VAL A 124 2.79 8.22 -2.48
C VAL A 124 2.35 7.58 -1.16
N ASN A 125 2.79 8.10 -0.01
CA ASN A 125 2.32 7.59 1.29
C ASN A 125 0.88 8.02 1.63
N LEU A 126 0.44 9.18 1.14
CA LEU A 126 -0.96 9.60 1.21
C LEU A 126 -1.84 8.71 0.33
N PHE A 127 -1.39 8.36 -0.88
CA PHE A 127 -2.09 7.39 -1.72
C PHE A 127 -2.22 6.04 -1.02
N LEU A 128 -1.15 5.53 -0.40
CA LEU A 128 -1.24 4.30 0.40
C LEU A 128 -2.29 4.42 1.50
N ALA A 129 -2.38 5.59 2.16
CA ALA A 129 -3.38 5.83 3.20
C ALA A 129 -4.81 5.67 2.66
N GLU A 130 -5.13 6.34 1.55
CA GLU A 130 -6.44 6.24 0.89
C GLU A 130 -6.72 4.81 0.42
N TRP A 131 -5.71 4.12 -0.11
CA TRP A 131 -5.87 2.77 -0.60
C TRP A 131 -6.11 1.76 0.53
N LEU A 132 -5.39 1.87 1.64
CA LEU A 132 -5.63 1.04 2.83
C LEU A 132 -7.00 1.32 3.45
N ASP A 133 -7.44 2.59 3.47
CA ASP A 133 -8.77 2.97 3.96
C ASP A 133 -9.88 2.37 3.08
N PHE A 134 -9.68 2.41 1.76
CA PHE A 134 -10.56 1.73 0.80
C PHE A 134 -10.60 0.22 1.02
N CYS A 135 -9.46 -0.43 1.24
CA CYS A 135 -9.40 -1.86 1.57
C CYS A 135 -10.13 -2.17 2.88
N LEU A 136 -9.99 -1.35 3.92
CA LEU A 136 -10.69 -1.55 5.19
C LEU A 136 -12.20 -1.35 5.07
N LYS A 137 -12.63 -0.46 4.18
CA LYS A 137 -14.05 -0.14 4.00
C LYS A 137 -14.79 -1.19 3.18
N PHE A 138 -14.16 -1.71 2.13
CA PHE A 138 -14.82 -2.59 1.15
C PHE A 138 -14.26 -4.02 1.15
N GLY A 139 -13.18 -4.28 1.86
CA GLY A 139 -12.49 -5.56 1.90
C GLY A 139 -13.20 -6.59 2.76
N GLN A 140 -13.37 -7.77 2.20
CA GLN A 140 -13.79 -8.99 2.87
C GLN A 140 -12.68 -10.01 2.69
N ALA A 141 -12.24 -10.65 3.78
CA ALA A 141 -11.22 -11.68 3.67
C ALA A 141 -11.80 -12.83 2.83
N ALA A 142 -11.16 -13.13 1.70
CA ALA A 142 -11.52 -14.28 0.91
C ALA A 142 -11.02 -15.54 1.61
N ASP A 143 -11.88 -16.56 1.70
CA ASP A 143 -11.41 -17.90 2.01
C ASP A 143 -10.65 -18.43 0.78
N LEU A 144 -9.38 -18.77 0.94
CA LEU A 144 -8.49 -19.16 -0.18
C LEU A 144 -8.98 -20.42 -0.91
N ASP A 145 -9.86 -21.21 -0.28
CA ASP A 145 -10.53 -22.36 -0.90
C ASP A 145 -11.54 -21.97 -2.02
N THR A 146 -12.01 -20.71 -2.02
CA THR A 146 -12.95 -20.21 -3.05
C THR A 146 -12.22 -19.76 -4.32
N VAL A 147 -10.96 -19.32 -4.20
CA VAL A 147 -10.19 -18.73 -5.32
C VAL A 147 -9.77 -19.79 -6.35
N TRP A 148 -9.52 -21.04 -5.91
CA TRP A 148 -9.15 -22.15 -6.80
C TRP A 148 -10.34 -22.92 -7.40
N SER A 149 -11.56 -22.62 -6.96
CA SER A 149 -12.77 -23.32 -7.42
C SER A 149 -13.36 -22.76 -8.73
N LEU A 150 -12.80 -21.66 -9.27
CA LEU A 150 -13.27 -21.00 -10.49
C LEU A 150 -12.39 -21.28 -11.73
N GLU A 151 -11.34 -22.10 -11.59
CA GLU A 151 -10.48 -22.54 -12.71
C GLU A 151 -10.61 -24.04 -13.04
N SER A 152 -11.72 -24.70 -12.66
CA SER A 152 -12.04 -26.09 -13.04
C SER A 152 -13.33 -26.20 -13.85
#